data_AF-A0A2I0NFG5-F1
#
_entry.id   AF-A0A2I0NFG5-F1
#
_cell.length_a   1.000
_cell.length_b   1.000
_cell.length_c   1.000
_cell.angle_alpha   90.00
_cell.angle_beta   90.00
_cell.angle_gamma   90.00
#
_symmetry.space_group_name_H-M   'P 1'
#
loop_
_entity.id
_entity.type
_entity.pdbx_description
1 polymer ?
#
loop_
_entity_poly.entity_id
_entity_poly.type
_entity_poly.pdbx_seq_one_letter_code
_entity_poly.pdbx_strand_id
1 'polypeptide(L)'
;MSKQCDLCGFTEPLPFTCKFCGNSFCYNHRLPESHNCPGLILYKQKIHDTGKLYHHKTEVKVHRSGTPAFRSVNNFLSLLKGNASLAILTVAVISFLLELIPGYFSYFSLYPVDMFLQPAKFVINLITHMFLHAGPMHLLFNMMFLYFIGTELERRIGSRQFIIVFLVSGIVAGIGYSIWSLFIIGNPYASAVGASGALFGVFAALA
;
A
#
# COMPACT_ATOMS: atom_id res chain seq x y z
N MET A 1 -44.85 26.49 -4.87
CA MET A 1 -45.53 27.30 -3.84
C MET A 1 -44.56 28.34 -3.33
N SER A 2 -44.65 29.57 -3.83
CA SER A 2 -43.87 30.70 -3.31
C SER A 2 -44.36 31.04 -1.91
N LYS A 3 -43.45 31.13 -0.94
CA LYS A 3 -43.77 31.65 0.40
C LYS A 3 -43.13 33.02 0.57
N GLN A 4 -43.78 33.86 1.37
CA GLN A 4 -43.22 35.15 1.77
C GLN A 4 -42.18 34.96 2.87
N CYS A 5 -41.16 35.82 2.88
CA CYS A 5 -40.22 35.88 3.98
C CYS A 5 -40.92 36.43 5.23
N ASP A 6 -40.81 35.71 6.34
CA ASP A 6 -41.46 36.08 7.60
C ASP A 6 -40.90 37.36 8.25
N LEU A 7 -39.78 37.90 7.75
CA LEU A 7 -39.15 39.12 8.25
C LEU A 7 -39.43 40.36 7.38
N CYS A 8 -39.26 40.25 6.05
CA CYS A 8 -39.37 41.39 5.13
C CYS A 8 -40.56 41.32 4.17
N GLY A 9 -41.36 40.25 4.20
CA GLY A 9 -42.53 40.07 3.32
C GLY A 9 -42.19 39.80 1.86
N PHE A 10 -40.91 39.77 1.47
CA PHE A 10 -40.49 39.50 0.09
C PHE A 10 -40.91 38.08 -0.33
N THR A 11 -41.62 37.98 -1.46
CA THR A 11 -42.09 36.71 -2.00
C THR A 11 -40.99 36.09 -2.85
N GLU A 12 -40.44 34.97 -2.40
CA GLU A 12 -39.39 34.24 -3.14
C GLU A 12 -39.94 32.90 -3.66
N PRO A 13 -39.67 32.52 -4.92
CA PRO A 13 -40.12 31.24 -5.46
C PRO A 13 -39.51 30.02 -4.74
N LEU A 14 -38.34 30.18 -4.11
CA LEU A 14 -37.61 29.13 -3.38
C LEU A 14 -37.20 29.63 -1.97
N PRO A 15 -38.13 29.61 -0.99
CA PRO A 15 -37.86 30.08 0.37
C PRO A 15 -36.99 29.10 1.16
N PHE A 16 -36.10 29.62 2.01
CA PHE A 16 -35.27 28.83 2.92
C PHE A 16 -35.97 28.65 4.27
N THR A 17 -35.99 27.44 4.82
CA THR A 17 -36.50 27.18 6.18
C THR A 17 -35.36 27.12 7.19
N CYS A 18 -35.45 27.93 8.25
CA CYS A 18 -34.44 27.92 9.30
C CYS A 18 -34.56 26.66 10.17
N LYS A 19 -33.46 25.92 10.35
CA LYS A 19 -33.44 24.70 11.18
C LYS A 19 -33.66 24.94 12.68
N PHE A 20 -33.44 26.17 13.14
CA PHE A 20 -33.51 26.52 14.57
C PHE A 20 -34.90 27.02 14.98
N CYS A 21 -35.58 27.80 14.13
CA CYS A 21 -36.90 28.38 14.44
C CYS A 21 -38.05 27.91 13.53
N GLY A 22 -37.77 27.22 12.42
CA GLY A 22 -38.80 26.65 11.53
C GLY A 22 -39.44 27.61 10.52
N ASN A 23 -39.20 28.91 10.64
CA ASN A 23 -39.75 29.96 9.78
C ASN A 23 -39.10 30.01 8.37
N SER A 24 -39.79 30.63 7.42
CA SER A 24 -39.40 30.74 6.01
C SER A 24 -38.78 32.12 5.70
N PHE A 25 -37.62 32.13 5.04
CA PHE A 25 -36.84 33.34 4.78
C PHE A 25 -36.37 33.44 3.33
N CYS A 26 -36.16 34.67 2.87
CA CYS A 26 -35.55 34.95 1.57
C CYS A 26 -34.04 34.77 1.60
N TYR A 27 -33.39 34.86 0.43
CA TYR A 27 -31.93 34.78 0.29
C TYR A 27 -31.16 35.68 1.26
N ASN A 28 -31.61 36.92 1.44
CA ASN A 28 -30.95 37.90 2.32
C ASN A 28 -31.13 37.60 3.82
N HIS A 29 -32.21 36.93 4.21
CA HIS A 29 -32.53 36.61 5.61
C HIS A 29 -32.32 35.13 5.96
N ARG A 30 -31.64 34.38 5.07
CA ARG A 30 -31.45 32.93 5.22
C ARG A 30 -30.60 32.54 6.42
N LEU A 31 -29.66 33.40 6.83
CA LEU A 31 -28.75 33.10 7.94
C LEU A 31 -29.46 33.34 9.28
N PRO A 32 -29.28 32.47 10.29
CA PRO A 32 -29.83 32.67 11.63
C PRO A 32 -29.51 34.04 12.24
N GLU A 33 -28.33 34.59 11.96
CA GLU A 33 -27.90 35.90 12.42
C GLU A 33 -28.65 37.04 11.70
N SER A 34 -28.97 36.87 10.42
CA SER A 34 -29.63 37.89 9.60
C SER A 34 -31.09 38.16 9.97
N HIS A 35 -31.72 37.27 10.74
CA HIS A 35 -33.09 37.44 11.24
C HIS A 35 -33.18 37.34 12.77
N ASN A 36 -32.06 37.50 13.49
CA ASN A 36 -32.00 37.39 14.96
C ASN A 36 -32.73 36.14 15.49
N CYS A 37 -32.35 34.97 14.99
CA CYS A 37 -33.04 33.72 15.27
C CYS A 37 -33.11 33.40 16.78
N PRO A 38 -34.31 33.29 17.39
CA PRO A 38 -34.44 32.94 18.80
C PRO A 38 -33.91 31.52 19.11
N GLY A 39 -34.07 30.58 18.17
CA GLY A 39 -33.56 29.22 18.32
C GLY A 39 -32.02 29.13 18.32
N LEU A 40 -31.34 30.06 17.64
CA LEU A 40 -29.87 30.12 17.68
C LEU A 40 -29.37 30.57 19.05
N ILE A 41 -30.06 31.51 19.70
CA ILE A 41 -29.69 32.01 21.03
C ILE A 41 -29.79 30.87 22.06
N LEU A 42 -30.90 30.12 22.05
CA LEU A 42 -31.08 28.96 22.92
C LEU A 42 -30.02 27.88 22.68
N TYR A 43 -29.67 27.64 21.41
CA TYR A 43 -28.60 26.71 21.05
C TYR A 43 -27.23 27.15 21.60
N LYS A 44 -26.87 28.43 21.45
CA LYS A 44 -25.61 28.99 21.97
C LYS A 44 -25.56 28.95 23.50
N GLN A 45 -26.67 29.26 24.17
CA GLN A 45 -26.77 29.20 25.63
C GLN A 45 -26.61 27.78 26.16
N LYS A 46 -27.26 26.79 25.52
CA LYS A 46 -27.10 25.37 25.89
C LYS A 46 -25.65 24.90 25.77
N ILE A 47 -24.90 25.35 24.76
CA ILE A 47 -23.47 25.04 24.64
C ILE A 47 -22.67 25.67 25.78
N HIS A 48 -22.96 26.93 26.11
CA HIS A 48 -22.30 27.64 27.22
C HIS A 48 -22.53 26.93 28.56
N ASP A 49 -23.75 26.49 28.83
CA ASP A 49 -24.12 25.84 30.09
C ASP A 49 -23.60 24.40 30.20
N THR A 50 -23.61 23.65 29.10
CA THR A 50 -23.21 22.23 29.10
C THR A 50 -21.73 22.01 28.78
N GLY A 51 -21.03 23.01 28.23
CA GLY A 51 -19.65 22.91 27.77
C GLY A 51 -19.43 21.90 26.62
N LYS A 52 -20.49 21.33 26.06
CA LYS A 52 -20.43 20.27 25.04
C LYS A 52 -20.99 20.78 23.72
N LEU A 53 -20.11 20.97 22.75
CA LEU A 53 -20.48 21.36 21.38
C LEU A 53 -21.19 20.22 20.62
N TYR A 54 -20.87 18.97 20.94
CA TYR A 54 -21.43 17.77 20.29
C TYR A 54 -21.58 16.60 21.27
N HIS A 55 -22.68 15.86 21.15
CA HIS A 55 -22.85 14.54 21.80
C HIS A 55 -22.21 13.45 20.94
N HIS A 56 -20.88 13.39 20.85
CA HIS A 56 -20.24 12.17 20.37
C HIS A 56 -19.79 11.36 21.58
N LYS A 57 -20.35 10.16 21.76
CA LYS A 57 -19.88 9.17 22.72
C LYS A 57 -18.59 8.58 22.16
N THR A 58 -17.48 9.29 22.27
CA THR A 58 -16.18 8.72 21.93
C THR A 58 -15.81 7.73 23.03
N GLU A 59 -16.20 6.47 22.87
CA GLU A 59 -15.54 5.35 23.53
C GLU A 59 -14.12 5.26 22.97
N VAL A 60 -13.25 6.17 23.41
CA VAL A 60 -11.83 6.09 23.08
C VAL A 60 -11.26 4.93 23.90
N LYS A 61 -11.16 3.76 23.27
CA LYS A 61 -10.33 2.67 23.80
C LYS A 61 -8.89 3.17 23.82
N VAL A 62 -8.41 3.57 24.99
CA VAL A 62 -7.01 3.91 25.21
C VAL A 62 -6.21 2.61 25.12
N HIS A 63 -5.69 2.32 23.93
CA HIS A 63 -4.69 1.26 23.76
C HIS A 63 -3.41 1.71 24.49
N ARG A 64 -3.04 0.99 25.55
CA ARG A 64 -1.76 1.17 26.24
C ARG A 64 -0.63 1.10 25.22
N SER A 65 0.03 2.23 24.97
CA SER A 65 1.14 2.30 24.04
C SER A 65 2.32 1.53 24.61
N GLY A 66 2.76 0.49 23.90
CA GLY A 66 4.07 -0.10 24.12
C GLY A 66 5.19 0.93 23.91
N THR A 67 6.40 0.57 24.33
CA THR A 67 7.61 1.42 24.21
C THR A 67 7.79 1.96 22.77
N PRO A 68 8.37 3.16 22.59
CA PRO A 68 8.45 3.82 21.27
C PRO A 68 9.14 2.98 20.19
N ALA A 69 10.15 2.19 20.54
CA ALA A 69 10.81 1.25 19.62
C ALA A 69 9.85 0.15 19.14
N PHE A 70 9.04 -0.42 20.04
CA PHE A 70 8.09 -1.48 19.72
C PHE A 70 6.94 -0.99 18.84
N ARG A 71 6.55 0.29 18.98
CA ARG A 71 5.53 0.92 18.12
C ARG A 71 5.99 1.08 16.68
N SER A 72 7.27 1.43 16.45
CA SER A 72 7.84 1.58 15.11
C SER A 72 7.86 0.26 14.35
N VAL A 73 8.24 -0.84 15.03
CA VAL A 73 8.27 -2.18 14.44
C VAL A 73 6.87 -2.66 14.08
N ASN A 74 5.88 -2.48 14.97
CA ASN A 74 4.50 -2.88 14.68
C ASN A 74 3.87 -2.08 13.53
N ASN A 75 4.15 -0.77 13.44
CA ASN A 75 3.70 0.05 12.33
C ASN A 75 4.34 -0.42 11.01
N PHE A 76 5.63 -0.74 11.01
CA PHE A 76 6.32 -1.26 9.84
C PHE A 76 5.79 -2.63 9.40
N LEU A 77 5.59 -3.57 10.35
CA LEU A 77 4.98 -4.86 10.05
C LEU A 77 3.55 -4.72 9.49
N SER A 78 2.80 -3.73 9.98
CA SER A 78 1.46 -3.42 9.45
C SER A 78 1.53 -2.94 8.00
N LEU A 79 2.51 -2.10 7.65
CA LEU A 79 2.74 -1.63 6.27
C LEU A 79 3.11 -2.78 5.33
N LEU A 80 3.88 -3.78 5.80
CA LEU A 80 4.26 -4.94 5.01
C LEU A 80 3.10 -5.92 4.78
N LYS A 81 2.18 -6.05 5.74
CA LYS A 81 1.02 -6.96 5.62
C LYS A 81 0.05 -6.58 4.50
N GLY A 82 0.03 -5.31 4.10
CA GLY A 82 -0.84 -4.80 3.03
C GLY A 82 -0.16 -4.61 1.68
N ASN A 83 1.18 -4.66 1.61
CA ASN A 83 1.95 -4.26 0.44
C ASN A 83 3.00 -5.33 0.09
N ALA A 84 2.68 -6.21 -0.84
CA ALA A 84 3.56 -7.28 -1.32
C ALA A 84 4.83 -6.74 -2.00
N SER A 85 4.73 -5.67 -2.79
CA SER A 85 5.89 -5.06 -3.43
C SER A 85 6.90 -4.55 -2.40
N LEU A 86 6.40 -3.92 -1.33
CA LEU A 86 7.23 -3.44 -0.23
C LEU A 86 7.84 -4.60 0.56
N ALA A 87 7.07 -5.68 0.76
CA ALA A 87 7.57 -6.90 1.39
C ALA A 87 8.70 -7.54 0.59
N ILE A 88 8.53 -7.72 -0.72
CA ILE A 88 9.57 -8.27 -1.62
C ILE A 88 10.80 -7.37 -1.63
N LEU A 89 10.62 -6.04 -1.71
CA LEU A 89 11.73 -5.08 -1.64
C LEU A 89 12.49 -5.21 -0.32
N THR A 90 11.78 -5.28 0.80
CA THR A 90 12.39 -5.43 2.12
C THR A 90 13.18 -6.75 2.23
N VAL A 91 12.62 -7.85 1.73
CA VAL A 91 13.28 -9.15 1.71
C VAL A 91 14.53 -9.12 0.84
N ALA A 92 14.47 -8.50 -0.34
CA ALA A 92 15.61 -8.38 -1.25
C ALA A 92 16.75 -7.54 -0.61
N VAL A 93 16.42 -6.44 0.05
CA VAL A 93 17.41 -5.61 0.76
C VAL A 93 18.04 -6.39 1.92
N ILE A 94 17.23 -7.11 2.71
CA ILE A 94 17.75 -7.95 3.80
C ILE A 94 18.64 -9.07 3.24
N SER A 95 18.22 -9.73 2.16
CA SER A 95 19.01 -10.78 1.52
C SER A 95 20.34 -10.25 1.02
N PHE A 96 20.36 -9.06 0.40
CA PHE A 96 21.59 -8.40 -0.03
C PHE A 96 22.55 -8.07 1.12
N LEU A 97 22.03 -7.70 2.30
CA LEU A 97 22.87 -7.53 3.48
C LEU A 97 23.43 -8.87 4.00
N LEU A 98 22.65 -9.95 3.90
CA LEU A 98 23.09 -11.29 4.27
C LEU A 98 24.15 -11.86 3.31
N GLU A 99 24.26 -11.35 2.09
CA GLU A 99 25.34 -11.71 1.16
C GLU A 99 26.74 -11.33 1.68
N LEU A 100 26.83 -10.44 2.67
CA LEU A 100 28.09 -10.16 3.38
C LEU A 100 28.60 -11.37 4.19
N ILE A 101 27.74 -12.33 4.50
CA ILE A 101 28.13 -13.57 5.17
C ILE A 101 28.82 -14.49 4.15
N PRO A 102 30.06 -14.93 4.41
CA PRO A 102 30.78 -15.82 3.50
C PRO A 102 29.96 -17.08 3.17
N GLY A 103 29.82 -17.36 1.88
CA GLY A 103 29.09 -18.53 1.38
C GLY A 103 27.59 -18.35 1.16
N TYR A 104 26.96 -17.29 1.70
CA TYR A 104 25.52 -17.03 1.52
C TYR A 104 25.14 -16.89 0.04
N PHE A 105 25.86 -16.02 -0.68
CA PHE A 105 25.64 -15.77 -2.10
C PHE A 105 25.75 -17.04 -2.94
N SER A 106 26.83 -17.82 -2.75
CA SER A 106 27.06 -19.06 -3.49
C SER A 106 26.07 -20.17 -3.14
N TYR A 107 25.58 -20.22 -1.90
CA TYR A 107 24.66 -21.27 -1.47
C TYR A 107 23.28 -21.11 -2.11
N PHE A 108 22.77 -19.88 -2.18
CA PHE A 108 21.45 -19.56 -2.71
C PHE A 108 21.43 -19.20 -4.20
N SER A 109 22.60 -19.08 -4.84
CA SER A 109 22.70 -18.89 -6.29
C SER A 109 22.10 -20.06 -7.07
N LEU A 110 21.41 -19.77 -8.17
CA LEU A 110 20.83 -20.81 -9.02
C LEU A 110 21.88 -21.32 -10.00
N TYR A 111 22.50 -22.46 -9.69
CA TYR A 111 23.42 -23.13 -10.61
C TYR A 111 22.66 -24.14 -11.48
N PRO A 112 22.77 -24.06 -12.81
CA PRO A 112 22.12 -25.01 -13.71
C PRO A 112 22.52 -26.47 -13.47
N VAL A 113 23.78 -26.72 -13.07
CA VAL A 113 24.28 -28.06 -12.73
C VAL A 113 23.52 -28.72 -11.56
N ASP A 114 23.01 -27.92 -10.62
CA ASP A 114 22.29 -28.44 -9.45
C ASP A 114 20.95 -29.10 -9.86
N MET A 115 20.44 -28.83 -11.07
CA MET A 115 19.28 -29.52 -11.64
C MET A 115 19.46 -31.05 -11.65
N PHE A 116 20.68 -31.54 -11.87
CA PHE A 116 20.99 -32.97 -11.91
C PHE A 116 21.67 -33.46 -10.64
N LEU A 117 22.60 -32.67 -10.08
CA LEU A 117 23.41 -33.10 -8.94
C LEU A 117 22.70 -32.93 -7.60
N GLN A 118 21.86 -31.90 -7.45
CA GLN A 118 21.23 -31.52 -6.19
C GLN A 118 19.79 -31.02 -6.43
N PRO A 119 18.88 -31.86 -6.96
CA PRO A 119 17.56 -31.42 -7.42
C PRO A 119 16.71 -30.77 -6.31
N ALA A 120 16.83 -31.24 -5.06
CA ALA A 120 16.14 -30.62 -3.93
C ALA A 120 16.63 -29.19 -3.66
N LYS A 121 17.95 -28.95 -3.76
CA LYS A 121 18.55 -27.62 -3.62
C LYS A 121 18.16 -26.73 -4.81
N PHE A 122 18.16 -27.27 -6.01
CA PHE A 122 17.74 -26.55 -7.22
C PHE A 122 16.31 -25.99 -7.08
N VAL A 123 15.36 -26.78 -6.57
CA VAL A 123 13.97 -26.33 -6.34
C VAL A 123 13.89 -25.18 -5.34
N ILE A 124 14.67 -25.23 -4.26
CA ILE A 124 14.75 -24.13 -3.29
C ILE A 124 15.37 -22.89 -3.95
N ASN A 125 16.43 -23.09 -4.72
CA ASN A 125 17.17 -22.01 -5.38
C ASN A 125 16.37 -21.34 -6.51
N LEU A 126 15.38 -22.01 -7.10
CA LEU A 126 14.42 -21.37 -8.02
C LEU A 126 13.65 -20.21 -7.37
N ILE A 127 13.51 -20.20 -6.05
CA ILE A 127 12.85 -19.10 -5.33
C ILE A 127 13.90 -18.15 -4.74
N THR A 128 14.94 -18.68 -4.08
CA THR A 128 15.89 -17.84 -3.33
C THR A 128 16.77 -16.98 -4.24
N HIS A 129 17.11 -17.44 -5.45
CA HIS A 129 17.94 -16.68 -6.38
C HIS A 129 17.31 -15.34 -6.79
N MET A 130 15.98 -15.23 -6.73
CA MET A 130 15.23 -14.01 -7.06
C MET A 130 15.56 -12.85 -6.10
N PHE A 131 16.09 -13.15 -4.91
CA PHE A 131 16.41 -12.16 -3.88
C PHE A 131 17.91 -11.84 -3.80
N LEU A 132 18.75 -12.65 -4.45
CA LEU A 132 20.20 -12.41 -4.52
C LEU A 132 20.55 -11.38 -5.60
N HIS A 133 21.58 -10.56 -5.37
CA HIS A 133 22.01 -9.56 -6.34
C HIS A 133 23.53 -9.49 -6.46
N ALA A 134 24.06 -9.63 -7.68
CA ALA A 134 25.51 -9.59 -7.95
C ALA A 134 26.23 -8.27 -7.55
N GLY A 135 25.51 -7.24 -7.12
CA GLY A 135 26.12 -6.00 -6.61
C GLY A 135 25.11 -4.87 -6.37
N PRO A 136 25.56 -3.74 -5.80
CA PRO A 136 24.66 -2.65 -5.41
C PRO A 136 23.87 -2.04 -6.57
N MET A 137 24.50 -1.86 -7.73
CA MET A 137 23.81 -1.32 -8.92
C MET A 137 22.74 -2.28 -9.45
N HIS A 138 23.01 -3.59 -9.39
CA HIS A 138 22.04 -4.61 -9.80
C HIS A 138 20.81 -4.60 -8.89
N LEU A 139 21.03 -4.51 -7.56
CA LEU A 139 19.94 -4.33 -6.60
C LEU A 139 19.16 -3.03 -6.86
N LEU A 140 19.86 -1.91 -7.01
CA LEU A 140 19.23 -0.60 -7.21
C LEU A 140 18.26 -0.60 -8.38
N PHE A 141 18.68 -1.10 -9.55
CA PHE A 141 17.81 -1.11 -10.73
C PHE A 141 16.63 -2.06 -10.59
N ASN A 142 16.82 -3.26 -10.02
CA ASN A 142 15.71 -4.19 -9.77
C ASN A 142 14.69 -3.61 -8.78
N MET A 143 15.17 -2.99 -7.69
CA MET A 143 14.28 -2.41 -6.68
C MET A 143 13.58 -1.15 -7.17
N MET A 144 14.26 -0.33 -7.97
CA MET A 144 13.64 0.81 -8.64
C MET A 144 12.53 0.35 -9.60
N PHE A 145 12.79 -0.69 -10.39
CA PHE A 145 11.81 -1.27 -11.30
C PHE A 145 10.62 -1.86 -10.53
N LEU A 146 10.88 -2.64 -9.49
CA LEU A 146 9.84 -3.19 -8.60
C LEU A 146 8.99 -2.08 -7.96
N TYR A 147 9.63 -0.99 -7.54
CA TYR A 147 8.94 0.13 -6.91
C TYR A 147 8.01 0.85 -7.89
N PHE A 148 8.43 1.12 -9.12
CA PHE A 148 7.58 1.85 -10.08
C PHE A 148 6.56 0.96 -10.80
N ILE A 149 7.01 -0.20 -11.29
CA ILE A 149 6.18 -1.10 -12.10
C ILE A 149 5.41 -2.06 -11.21
N GLY A 150 6.07 -2.64 -10.21
CA GLY A 150 5.47 -3.64 -9.33
C GLY A 150 4.34 -3.06 -8.48
N THR A 151 4.52 -1.86 -7.91
CA THR A 151 3.46 -1.22 -7.11
C THR A 151 2.24 -0.85 -7.94
N GLU A 152 2.42 -0.43 -9.20
CA GLU A 152 1.30 -0.12 -10.08
C GLU A 152 0.54 -1.38 -10.51
N LEU A 153 1.24 -2.49 -10.77
CA LEU A 153 0.56 -3.77 -11.01
C LEU A 153 -0.18 -4.24 -9.76
N GLU A 154 0.48 -4.22 -8.59
CA GLU A 154 -0.11 -4.62 -7.32
C GLU A 154 -1.40 -3.84 -7.03
N ARG A 155 -1.43 -2.53 -7.30
CA ARG A 155 -2.61 -1.69 -7.13
C ARG A 155 -3.78 -2.13 -8.02
N ARG A 156 -3.51 -2.72 -9.19
CA ARG A 156 -4.53 -3.18 -10.15
C ARG A 156 -5.07 -4.56 -9.83
N ILE A 157 -4.20 -5.50 -9.44
CA ILE A 157 -4.56 -6.92 -9.30
C ILE A 157 -4.64 -7.39 -7.83
N GLY A 158 -4.18 -6.58 -6.88
CA GLY A 158 -4.09 -6.91 -5.47
C GLY A 158 -2.81 -7.68 -5.11
N SER A 159 -2.43 -7.60 -3.83
CA SER A 159 -1.16 -8.14 -3.30
C SER A 159 -1.00 -9.65 -3.48
N ARG A 160 -2.09 -10.43 -3.36
CA ARG A 160 -2.03 -11.90 -3.48
C ARG A 160 -1.71 -12.33 -4.90
N GLN A 161 -2.40 -11.75 -5.88
CA GLN A 161 -2.20 -12.03 -7.30
C GLN A 161 -0.82 -11.54 -7.74
N PHE A 162 -0.39 -10.37 -7.24
CA PHE A 162 0.95 -9.84 -7.49
C PHE A 162 2.05 -10.81 -7.05
N ILE A 163 1.97 -11.38 -5.84
CA ILE A 163 2.95 -12.38 -5.36
C ILE A 163 2.98 -13.60 -6.29
N ILE A 164 1.82 -14.08 -6.74
CA ILE A 164 1.75 -15.23 -7.65
C ILE A 164 2.44 -14.90 -8.98
N VAL A 165 2.14 -13.74 -9.58
CA VAL A 165 2.79 -13.29 -10.81
C VAL A 165 4.31 -13.21 -10.61
N PHE A 166 4.76 -12.54 -9.56
CA PHE A 166 6.19 -12.40 -9.27
C PHE A 166 6.88 -13.75 -9.14
N LEU A 167 6.36 -14.66 -8.29
CA LEU A 167 6.98 -15.97 -8.05
C LEU A 167 6.95 -16.87 -9.28
N VAL A 168 5.81 -16.98 -9.96
CA VAL A 168 5.69 -17.82 -11.16
C VAL A 168 6.61 -17.32 -12.25
N SER A 169 6.65 -16.02 -12.50
CA SER A 169 7.55 -15.44 -13.50
C SER A 169 9.02 -15.68 -13.18
N GLY A 170 9.45 -15.52 -11.93
CA GLY A 170 10.84 -15.81 -11.55
C GLY A 170 11.21 -17.28 -11.65
N ILE A 171 10.31 -18.19 -11.26
CA ILE A 171 10.53 -19.64 -11.40
C ILE A 171 10.66 -20.02 -12.88
N VAL A 172 9.73 -19.56 -13.72
CA VAL A 172 9.77 -19.84 -15.16
C VAL A 172 11.04 -19.26 -15.80
N ALA A 173 11.42 -18.03 -15.43
CA ALA A 173 12.66 -17.42 -15.91
C ALA A 173 13.91 -18.19 -15.45
N GLY A 174 13.96 -18.63 -14.20
CA GLY A 174 15.07 -19.42 -13.65
C GLY A 174 15.22 -20.80 -14.31
N ILE A 175 14.11 -21.49 -14.58
CA ILE A 175 14.10 -22.74 -15.35
C ILE A 175 14.56 -22.48 -16.78
N GLY A 176 14.01 -21.46 -17.45
CA GLY A 176 14.38 -21.08 -18.81
C GLY A 176 15.86 -20.75 -18.94
N TYR A 177 16.39 -19.95 -18.00
CA TYR A 177 17.83 -19.67 -17.91
C TYR A 177 18.65 -20.95 -17.73
N SER A 178 18.23 -21.84 -16.84
CA SER A 178 18.97 -23.08 -16.55
C SER A 178 19.06 -23.98 -17.78
N ILE A 179 17.94 -24.18 -18.48
CA ILE A 179 17.89 -24.94 -19.73
C ILE A 179 18.77 -24.27 -20.79
N TRP A 180 18.67 -22.96 -20.95
CA TRP A 180 19.48 -22.22 -21.92
C TRP A 180 20.98 -22.35 -21.62
N SER A 181 21.39 -22.21 -20.36
CA SER A 181 22.79 -22.32 -19.95
C SER A 181 23.35 -23.73 -20.16
N LEU A 182 22.55 -24.77 -19.88
CA LEU A 182 22.96 -26.18 -20.03
C LEU A 182 23.08 -26.60 -21.48
N PHE A 183 22.09 -26.29 -22.32
CA PHE A 183 21.96 -26.89 -23.65
C PHE A 183 22.38 -25.96 -24.78
N ILE A 184 22.42 -24.64 -24.57
CA ILE A 184 22.76 -23.67 -25.60
C ILE A 184 24.16 -23.08 -25.37
N ILE A 185 24.42 -22.53 -24.17
CA ILE A 185 25.78 -22.03 -23.86
C ILE A 185 26.75 -23.20 -23.63
N GLY A 186 26.28 -24.28 -23.00
CA GLY A 186 27.13 -25.37 -22.54
C GLY A 186 27.95 -25.03 -21.29
N ASN A 187 27.51 -24.04 -20.50
CA ASN A 187 28.15 -23.69 -19.22
C ASN A 187 27.22 -24.06 -18.05
N PRO A 188 27.41 -25.24 -17.43
CA PRO A 188 26.55 -25.68 -16.32
C PRO A 188 26.83 -24.94 -15.00
N TYR A 189 27.94 -24.20 -14.90
CA TYR A 189 28.38 -23.51 -13.68
C TYR A 189 28.08 -22.00 -13.69
N ALA A 190 27.50 -21.47 -14.76
CA ALA A 190 27.08 -20.07 -14.82
C ALA A 190 25.81 -19.86 -14.00
N SER A 191 25.94 -19.32 -12.79
CA SER A 191 24.79 -19.09 -11.91
C SER A 191 23.93 -17.91 -12.35
N ALA A 192 22.63 -18.01 -12.10
CA ALA A 192 21.69 -16.90 -12.14
C ALA A 192 21.40 -16.36 -10.74
N VAL A 193 21.33 -15.04 -10.64
CA VAL A 193 20.88 -14.28 -9.46
C VAL A 193 20.10 -13.05 -9.93
N GLY A 194 19.12 -12.62 -9.14
CA GLY A 194 18.40 -11.37 -9.36
C GLY A 194 16.91 -11.54 -9.58
N ALA A 195 16.17 -10.50 -9.22
CA ALA A 195 14.71 -10.44 -9.42
C ALA A 195 14.31 -10.18 -10.89
N SER A 196 15.25 -9.87 -11.78
CA SER A 196 14.99 -9.38 -13.14
C SER A 196 14.04 -10.27 -13.94
N GLY A 197 14.21 -11.60 -13.88
CA GLY A 197 13.30 -12.54 -14.56
C GLY A 197 11.85 -12.45 -14.08
N ALA A 198 11.66 -12.29 -12.77
CA ALA A 198 10.34 -12.06 -12.17
C ALA A 198 9.77 -10.70 -12.57
N LEU A 199 10.60 -9.66 -12.57
CA LEU A 199 10.20 -8.30 -12.91
C LEU A 199 9.80 -8.14 -14.37
N PHE A 200 10.43 -8.86 -15.30
CA PHE A 200 9.98 -8.89 -16.70
C PHE A 200 8.59 -9.52 -16.83
N GLY A 201 8.28 -10.55 -16.05
CA GLY A 201 6.93 -11.11 -16.03
C GLY A 201 5.90 -10.18 -15.39
N VAL A 202 6.27 -9.47 -14.31
CA VAL A 202 5.45 -8.39 -13.74
C VAL A 202 5.17 -7.29 -14.77
N PHE A 203 6.19 -6.88 -15.52
CA PHE A 203 6.03 -5.89 -16.58
C PHE A 203 5.12 -6.39 -17.70
N ALA A 204 5.31 -7.63 -18.15
CA ALA A 204 4.47 -8.24 -19.17
C ALA A 204 3.00 -8.38 -18.72
N ALA A 205 2.75 -8.59 -17.42
CA ALA A 205 1.40 -8.62 -16.87
C ALA A 205 0.75 -7.24 -16.75
N LEU A 206 1.56 -6.16 -16.74
CA LEU A 206 1.09 -4.78 -16.68
C LEU A 206 0.83 -4.18 -18.08
N ALA A 207 1.62 -4.58 -19.08
CA ALA A 207 1.58 -4.10 -20.46
C ALA A 207 0.30 -4.51 -21.19
#